data_AF-A0A413N9H4-F1
#
_entry.id   AF-A0A413N9H4-F1
#
_cell.length_a   1.000
_cell.length_b   1.000
_cell.length_c   1.000
_cell.angle_alpha   90.00
_cell.angle_beta   90.00
_cell.angle_gamma   90.00
#
_symmetry.space_group_name_H-M   'P 1'
#
loop_
_entity.id
_entity.type
_entity.pdbx_description
1 polymer ?
#
loop_
_entity_poly.entity_id
_entity_poly.type
_entity_poly.pdbx_seq_one_letter_code
_entity_poly.pdbx_strand_id
1 'polypeptide(L)' 'MTEQRKLLSTREAAEYCGFKLSYFRKLMMRRAIPMYKPTGKLCFFKKEDLDAFLTGVRISSQEEIAEEANRYIAGRK' A
#
# COMPACT_ATOMS: atom_id res chain seq x y z
N MET A 1 -10.47 24.81 -8.79
CA MET A 1 -9.87 23.85 -9.75
C MET A 1 -10.28 22.47 -9.31
N THR A 2 -11.26 21.86 -9.97
CA THR A 2 -11.69 20.49 -9.64
C THR A 2 -10.63 19.52 -10.16
N GLU A 3 -9.79 19.01 -9.27
CA GLU A 3 -8.92 17.87 -9.60
C GLU A 3 -9.82 16.74 -10.11
N GLN A 4 -9.73 16.45 -11.40
CA GLN A 4 -10.27 15.21 -11.95
C GLN A 4 -9.54 14.09 -11.24
N ARG A 5 -10.15 13.53 -10.19
CA ARG A 5 -9.70 12.34 -9.47
C ARG A 5 -9.60 11.19 -10.47
N LYS A 6 -8.47 11.12 -11.15
CA LYS A 6 -8.20 10.16 -12.21
C LYS A 6 -7.99 8.81 -11.55
N LEU A 7 -9.01 7.96 -11.66
CA LEU A 7 -8.91 6.58 -11.25
C LEU A 7 -7.94 5.87 -12.20
N LEU A 8 -6.95 5.19 -11.62
CA LEU A 8 -5.95 4.42 -12.36
C LEU A 8 -6.53 3.05 -12.71
N SER A 9 -6.28 2.60 -13.94
CA SER A 9 -6.53 1.22 -14.33
C SER A 9 -5.54 0.27 -13.65
N THR A 10 -5.82 -1.03 -13.68
CA THR A 10 -4.92 -2.05 -13.11
C THR A 10 -3.48 -1.97 -13.64
N ARG A 11 -3.30 -1.65 -14.92
CA ARG A 11 -1.97 -1.55 -15.53
C ARG A 11 -1.24 -0.30 -15.04
N GLU A 12 -1.91 0.84 -15.08
CA GLU A 12 -1.35 2.12 -14.61
C GLU A 12 -1.03 2.06 -13.12
N ALA A 13 -1.87 1.43 -12.30
CA ALA A 13 -1.63 1.25 -10.88
C ALA A 13 -0.42 0.35 -10.61
N ALA A 14 -0.23 -0.72 -11.40
CA ALA A 14 0.95 -1.58 -11.28
C ALA A 14 2.24 -0.83 -11.65
N GLU A 15 2.21 -0.06 -12.75
CA GLU A 15 3.31 0.79 -13.19
C GLU A 15 3.62 1.89 -12.15
N TYR A 16 2.59 2.51 -11.57
CA TYR A 16 2.72 3.51 -10.51
C TYR A 16 3.43 2.96 -9.26
N CYS A 17 3.05 1.77 -8.81
CA CYS A 17 3.68 1.12 -7.66
C CYS A 17 5.04 0.47 -7.98
N GLY A 18 5.49 0.48 -9.24
CA GLY A 18 6.72 -0.18 -9.66
C GLY A 18 6.66 -1.72 -9.61
N PHE A 19 5.46 -2.30 -9.64
CA PHE A 19 5.27 -3.75 -9.59
C PHE A 19 5.05 -4.36 -10.97
N LYS A 20 5.54 -5.60 -11.16
CA LYS A 20 5.12 -6.41 -12.31
C LYS A 20 3.62 -6.67 -12.25
N LEU A 21 2.94 -6.59 -13.39
CA LEU A 21 1.49 -6.77 -13.48
C LEU A 21 1.00 -8.10 -12.88
N SER A 22 1.77 -9.18 -13.04
CA SER A 22 1.46 -10.49 -12.44
C SER A 22 1.48 -10.47 -10.92
N TYR A 23 2.41 -9.74 -10.31
CA TYR A 23 2.49 -9.55 -8.87
C TYR A 23 1.36 -8.65 -8.37
N PHE A 24 1.11 -7.54 -9.06
CA PHE A 24 0.00 -6.64 -8.75
C PHE A 24 -1.36 -7.38 -8.75
N ARG A 25 -1.58 -8.27 -9.72
CA ARG A 25 -2.76 -9.14 -9.75
C ARG A 25 -2.87 -10.09 -8.54
N LYS A 26 -1.75 -10.64 -8.06
CA LYS A 26 -1.76 -11.45 -6.82
C LYS A 26 -2.16 -10.60 -5.60
N LEU A 27 -1.71 -9.35 -5.52
CA LEU A 27 -2.11 -8.43 -4.45
C LEU A 27 -3.61 -8.10 -4.50
N MET A 28 -4.17 -7.91 -5.69
CA MET A 28 -5.62 -7.73 -5.88
C MET A 28 -6.42 -8.95 -5.41
N MET A 29 -5.98 -10.16 -5.78
CA MET A 29 -6.66 -11.41 -5.36
C MET A 29 -6.63 -11.60 -3.84
N ARG A 30 -5.51 -11.21 -3.19
CA ARG A 30 -5.37 -11.23 -1.73
C ARG A 30 -6.12 -10.09 -1.03
N ARG A 31 -6.74 -9.16 -1.78
CA ARG A 31 -7.38 -7.94 -1.26
C ARG A 31 -6.45 -7.09 -0.39
N ALA A 32 -5.14 -7.12 -0.69
CA ALA A 32 -4.14 -6.36 0.05
C ALA A 32 -4.12 -4.86 -0.31
N ILE A 33 -4.57 -4.52 -1.53
CA ILE A 33 -4.66 -3.14 -2.02
C ILE A 33 -6.15 -2.77 -2.18
N PRO A 34 -6.61 -1.61 -1.68
CA PRO A 34 -7.96 -1.11 -1.90
C PRO A 34 -8.26 -0.95 -3.40
N MET A 35 -9.40 -1.47 -3.86
CA MET A 35 -9.81 -1.40 -5.27
C MET A 35 -11.31 -1.16 -5.43
N TYR A 36 -11.69 -0.42 -6.47
CA TYR A 36 -13.08 -0.12 -6.83
C TYR A 36 -13.50 -0.93 -8.05
N LYS A 37 -14.67 -1.56 -8.01
CA LYS A 37 -15.14 -2.50 -9.04
C LYS A 37 -16.60 -2.23 -9.46
N PRO A 38 -16.92 -1.10 -10.11
CA PRO A 38 -18.29 -0.65 -10.36
C PRO A 38 -19.09 -1.60 -11.27
N THR A 39 -18.46 -2.20 -12.28
CA THR A 39 -19.11 -3.09 -13.25
C THR A 39 -18.69 -4.55 -13.11
N GLY A 40 -17.97 -4.93 -12.06
CA GLY A 40 -17.58 -6.32 -11.81
C GLY A 40 -16.53 -6.91 -12.75
N LYS A 41 -16.12 -6.24 -13.84
CA LYS A 41 -15.05 -6.71 -14.75
C LYS A 41 -13.77 -5.90 -14.62
N LEU A 42 -13.90 -4.58 -14.52
CA LEU A 42 -12.77 -3.65 -14.42
C LEU A 42 -12.51 -3.25 -12.96
N CYS A 43 -11.23 -3.14 -12.62
CA CYS A 43 -10.77 -2.68 -11.31
C CYS A 43 -10.07 -1.33 -11.48
N PHE A 44 -10.42 -0.41 -10.58
CA PHE A 44 -9.93 0.96 -10.55
C PHE A 44 -9.29 1.27 -9.20
N PHE A 45 -8.30 2.17 -9.21
CA PHE A 45 -7.51 2.52 -8.03
C PHE A 45 -7.44 4.03 -7.89
N LYS A 46 -7.54 4.53 -6.66
CA LYS A 46 -7.18 5.91 -6.35
C LYS A 46 -5.68 5.97 -6.07
N LYS A 47 -5.04 7.03 -6.54
CA LYS A 47 -3.63 7.29 -6.25
C LYS A 47 -3.36 7.37 -4.74
N GLU A 48 -4.22 8.08 -4.02
CA GLU A 48 -4.19 8.23 -2.55
C GLU A 48 -4.14 6.86 -1.83
N ASP A 49 -4.97 5.91 -2.27
CA ASP A 49 -5.02 4.55 -1.69
C ASP A 49 -3.74 3.75 -1.99
N LEU A 50 -3.11 3.96 -3.16
CA LEU A 50 -1.84 3.34 -3.51
C LEU A 50 -0.68 3.92 -2.69
N ASP A 51 -0.67 5.24 -2.48
CA ASP A 51 0.34 5.92 -1.66
C ASP A 51 0.26 5.48 -0.19
N ALA A 52 -0.97 5.37 0.34
CA ALA A 52 -1.22 4.82 1.67
C ALA A 52 -0.76 3.36 1.79
N PHE A 53 -0.94 2.55 0.75
CA PHE A 53 -0.45 1.17 0.73
C PHE A 53 1.09 1.10 0.76
N LEU A 54 1.77 1.93 -0.02
CA LEU A 54 3.24 1.97 -0.08
C LEU A 54 3.85 2.48 1.24
N THR A 55 3.19 3.42 1.91
CA THR A 55 3.66 4.00 3.18
C THR A 55 3.19 3.22 4.42
N GLY A 56 2.17 2.38 4.28
CA GLY A 56 1.55 1.67 5.39
C GLY A 56 2.38 0.54 6.00
N VAL A 57 3.29 -0.07 5.24
CA VAL A 57 4.20 -1.12 5.75
C VAL A 57 5.56 -0.50 6.07
N ARG A 58 5.60 0.38 7.07
CA ARG A 58 6.86 0.88 7.63
C ARG A 58 7.48 -0.24 8.46
N ILE A 59 8.63 -0.73 8.03
CA ILE A 59 9.48 -1.61 8.83
C ILE A 59 10.40 -0.70 9.64
N SER A 60 10.34 -0.79 10.97
CA SER A 60 11.24 -0.08 11.87
C SER A 60 12.69 -0.43 11.56
N SER A 61 13.58 0.56 11.66
CA SER A 61 15.01 0.28 11.52
C SER A 61 15.51 -0.60 12.67
N GLN A 62 16.65 -1.26 12.48
CA GLN A 62 17.28 -2.06 13.54
C GLN A 62 17.57 -1.23 14.80
N GLU A 63 17.85 0.06 14.62
CA GLU A 63 18.08 1.02 15.71
C GLU A 63 16.78 1.29 16.48
N GLU A 64 15.66 1.55 15.78
CA GLU A 64 14.35 1.75 16.40
C GLU A 64 13.91 0.51 17.18
N ILE A 65 14.17 -0.69 16.65
CA ILE A 65 13.89 -1.96 17.31
C ILE A 65 14.74 -2.12 18.57
N ALA A 66 16.04 -1.77 18.51
CA ALA A 66 16.94 -1.83 19.66
C ALA A 66 16.56 -0.82 20.76
N GLU A 67 16.14 0.39 20.38
CA GLU A 67 15.61 1.37 21.32
C GLU A 67 14.31 0.91 21.97
N GLU A 68 13.37 0.35 21.21
CA GLU A 68 12.12 -0.22 21.73
C GLU A 68 12.41 -1.35 22.75
N ALA A 69 13.35 -2.23 22.41
CA ALA A 69 13.79 -3.30 23.31
C ALA A 69 14.42 -2.75 24.60
N ASN A 70 15.27 -1.73 24.49
CA ASN A 70 15.86 -1.06 25.65
C ASN A 70 14.80 -0.38 26.53
N ARG A 71 13.81 0.30 25.91
CA ARG A 71 12.67 0.89 26.63
C ARG A 71 11.87 -0.17 27.39
N TYR A 72 11.58 -1.31 26.76
CA TYR A 72 10.84 -2.40 27.37
C TYR A 72 11.58 -3.00 28.59
N ILE A 73 12.90 -3.20 28.48
CA ILE A 73 13.73 -3.71 29.59
C ILE A 73 13.81 -2.68 30.72
N ALA A 74 13.97 -1.40 30.39
CA ALA A 74 14.09 -0.33 31.39
C ALA A 74 12.78 -0.08 32.16
N GLY A 75 11.61 -0.22 31.53
CA GLY A 75 10.30 -0.04 32.17
C GLY A 75 9.85 -1.21 33.05
N ARG A 76 10.61 -2.31 33.11
CA ARG A 76 10.30 -3.51 33.92
C ARG A 76 11.02 -3.52 35.28
N LYS A 77 11.63 -2.41 35.69
CA LYS A 77 12.24 -2.20 37.01
C LYS A 77 11.33 -1.42 37.94
#